data_AF-A0A0X8I8C4-F1
#
_entry.id   AF-A0A0X8I8C4-F1
#
_cell.length_a   1.000
_cell.length_b   1.000
_cell.length_c   1.000
_cell.angle_alpha   90.00
_cell.angle_beta   90.00
_cell.angle_gamma   90.00
#
_symmetry.space_group_name_H-M   'P 1'
#
loop_
_entity.id
_entity.type
_entity.pdbx_description
1 polymer ?
#
loop_
_entity_poly.entity_id
_entity_poly.type
_entity_poly.pdbx_seq_one_letter_code
_entity_poly.pdbx_strand_id
1 'polypeptide(L)'
;MRKSTDELQPLESLKEKGGPRSKLVDAILVLLLARPMKAAEIAEVLSKEPKYVSSYLSYWKSRGYVDYDLGMWYLTPKGEDYARQVAEAQRDERFNEFMALAQRLMSSASQTRNNKRARAEESEGSDVQSFIANLTNKSDKKQQEGRVSNAACVLQLLKDKVTDEESEVVMELLSHYSKYGVTYMYVDQLAERLKADYEWLLRRVRDLQSKGIVYIYTDPRLGIRVGFSKSVKELFRQCQH
;
A
#
# COMPACT_ATOMS: atom_id res chain seq x y z
N MET A 1 36.60 -21.68 19.18
CA MET A 1 35.61 -22.69 18.74
C MET A 1 34.33 -21.97 18.34
N ARG A 2 33.91 -22.24 17.10
CA ARG A 2 32.60 -22.12 16.43
C ARG A 2 31.62 -21.00 16.81
N LYS A 3 31.45 -20.13 15.80
CA LYS A 3 30.34 -19.22 15.52
C LYS A 3 28.99 -19.95 15.50
N SER A 4 27.95 -19.27 15.96
CA SER A 4 26.55 -19.53 15.59
C SER A 4 26.04 -18.30 14.86
N THR A 5 26.15 -18.35 13.54
CA THR A 5 25.52 -17.44 12.58
C THR A 5 24.04 -17.79 12.49
N ASP A 6 23.16 -16.90 12.93
CA ASP A 6 21.73 -16.98 12.60
C ASP A 6 21.53 -16.11 11.35
N GLU A 7 21.65 -16.77 10.20
CA GLU A 7 21.55 -16.18 8.88
C GLU A 7 20.08 -15.80 8.60
N LEU A 8 19.89 -14.57 8.12
CA LEU A 8 18.70 -14.18 7.35
C LEU A 8 18.43 -15.23 6.29
N GLN A 9 17.37 -16.02 6.46
CA GLN A 9 16.99 -17.01 5.47
C GLN A 9 16.49 -16.31 4.20
N PRO A 10 17.10 -16.56 3.02
CA PRO A 10 16.59 -16.12 1.74
C PRO A 10 15.21 -16.74 1.44
N LEU A 11 14.47 -16.13 0.50
CA LEU A 11 13.18 -16.54 -0.12
C LEU A 11 13.02 -18.03 -0.51
N GLU A 12 14.03 -18.85 -0.31
CA GLU A 12 13.98 -20.30 -0.46
C GLU A 12 13.30 -21.01 0.72
N SER A 13 13.23 -20.41 1.92
CA SER A 13 12.70 -21.10 3.11
C SER A 13 11.17 -21.32 3.10
N LEU A 14 10.39 -20.52 2.35
CA LEU A 14 8.95 -20.77 2.13
C LEU A 14 8.65 -21.71 0.94
N LYS A 15 9.68 -22.06 0.14
CA LYS A 15 9.58 -23.18 -0.81
C LYS A 15 9.65 -24.54 -0.09
N GLU A 16 9.87 -24.58 1.22
CA GLU A 16 9.91 -25.84 1.96
C GLU A 16 8.50 -26.41 2.19
N LYS A 17 8.29 -27.54 1.49
CA LYS A 17 7.29 -28.60 1.71
C LYS A 17 5.82 -28.25 1.49
N GLY A 18 5.49 -27.72 0.30
CA GLY A 18 4.17 -28.00 -0.31
C GLY A 18 3.42 -26.85 -0.97
N GLY A 19 3.98 -25.63 -0.99
CA GLY A 19 3.37 -24.48 -1.66
C GLY A 19 3.49 -24.51 -3.20
N PRO A 20 2.70 -23.69 -3.91
CA PRO A 20 2.85 -23.50 -5.35
C PRO A 20 4.26 -23.10 -5.75
N ARG A 21 4.87 -23.85 -6.69
CA ARG A 21 6.18 -23.52 -7.27
C ARG A 21 6.09 -22.97 -8.70
N SER A 22 4.89 -22.91 -9.24
CA SER A 22 4.65 -22.51 -10.62
C SER A 22 4.16 -21.08 -10.68
N LYS A 23 4.86 -20.22 -11.45
CA LYS A 23 4.45 -18.83 -11.71
C LYS A 23 3.04 -18.73 -12.28
N LEU A 24 2.58 -19.77 -12.98
CA LEU A 24 1.21 -19.82 -13.48
C LEU A 24 0.20 -19.92 -12.32
N VAL A 25 0.51 -20.72 -11.32
CA VAL A 25 -0.36 -20.87 -10.15
C VAL A 25 -0.36 -19.58 -9.34
N ASP A 26 0.80 -18.97 -9.16
CA ASP A 26 0.92 -17.66 -8.52
C ASP A 26 0.00 -16.65 -9.22
N ALA A 27 0.04 -16.59 -10.56
CA ALA A 27 -0.85 -15.73 -11.34
C ALA A 27 -2.34 -16.09 -11.17
N ILE A 28 -2.69 -17.38 -11.16
CA ILE A 28 -4.08 -17.84 -10.93
C ILE A 28 -4.57 -17.40 -9.54
N LEU A 29 -3.77 -17.61 -8.50
CA LEU A 29 -4.14 -17.27 -7.12
C LEU A 29 -4.23 -15.76 -6.92
N VAL A 30 -3.34 -14.98 -7.54
CA VAL A 30 -3.40 -13.52 -7.52
C VAL A 30 -4.65 -13.00 -8.23
N LEU A 31 -5.10 -13.63 -9.32
CA LEU A 31 -6.37 -13.26 -9.96
C LEU A 31 -7.57 -13.53 -9.05
N LEU A 32 -7.57 -14.67 -8.36
CA LEU A 32 -8.62 -15.04 -7.41
C LEU A 32 -8.65 -14.16 -6.14
N LEU A 33 -7.54 -13.47 -5.84
CA LEU A 33 -7.48 -12.48 -4.76
C LEU A 33 -8.36 -11.25 -5.06
N ALA A 34 -8.56 -10.92 -6.35
CA ALA A 34 -9.39 -9.80 -6.75
C ALA A 34 -10.89 -10.12 -6.66
N ARG A 35 -11.28 -11.33 -7.09
CA ARG A 35 -12.66 -11.85 -6.98
C ARG A 35 -12.72 -13.34 -7.27
N PRO A 36 -13.79 -14.06 -6.86
CA PRO A 36 -14.10 -15.37 -7.39
C PRO A 36 -14.28 -15.35 -8.92
N MET A 37 -13.81 -16.39 -9.61
CA MET A 37 -13.82 -16.46 -11.08
C MET A 37 -14.12 -17.87 -11.60
N LYS A 38 -14.67 -17.96 -12.82
CA LYS A 38 -14.76 -19.22 -13.56
C LYS A 38 -13.39 -19.61 -14.12
N ALA A 39 -13.13 -20.91 -14.25
CA ALA A 39 -11.88 -21.37 -14.86
C ALA A 39 -11.68 -20.86 -16.31
N ALA A 40 -12.77 -20.68 -17.06
CA ALA A 40 -12.73 -20.09 -18.40
C ALA A 40 -12.26 -18.62 -18.39
N GLU A 41 -12.75 -17.82 -17.44
CA GLU A 41 -12.34 -16.41 -17.29
C GLU A 41 -10.85 -16.30 -16.93
N ILE A 42 -10.38 -17.14 -16.01
CA ILE A 42 -8.95 -17.19 -15.63
C ILE A 42 -8.10 -17.60 -16.84
N ALA A 43 -8.56 -18.57 -17.61
CA ALA A 43 -7.88 -19.07 -18.80
C ALA A 43 -7.76 -18.01 -19.90
N GLU A 44 -8.82 -17.21 -20.10
CA GLU A 44 -8.82 -16.08 -21.03
C GLU A 44 -7.79 -15.02 -20.62
N VAL A 45 -7.78 -14.60 -19.36
CA VAL A 45 -6.84 -13.60 -18.84
C VAL A 45 -5.39 -14.06 -18.96
N LEU A 46 -5.11 -15.34 -18.70
CA LEU A 46 -3.75 -15.89 -18.73
C LEU A 46 -3.34 -16.44 -20.11
N SER A 47 -4.21 -16.33 -21.13
CA SER A 47 -4.01 -16.92 -22.45
C SER A 47 -3.63 -18.40 -22.39
N LYS A 48 -4.39 -19.18 -21.61
CA LYS A 48 -4.22 -20.63 -21.42
C LYS A 48 -5.48 -21.38 -21.80
N GLU A 49 -5.34 -22.70 -21.97
CA GLU A 49 -6.49 -23.56 -22.19
C GLU A 49 -7.29 -23.73 -20.88
N PRO A 50 -8.64 -23.66 -20.92
CA PRO A 50 -9.47 -23.84 -19.73
C PRO A 50 -9.24 -25.17 -19.01
N LYS A 51 -9.04 -26.26 -19.76
CA LYS A 51 -8.72 -27.59 -19.19
C LYS A 51 -7.43 -27.59 -18.38
N TYR A 52 -6.43 -26.84 -18.85
CA TYR A 52 -5.14 -26.73 -18.19
C TYR A 52 -5.27 -25.98 -16.86
N VAL A 53 -5.99 -24.85 -16.85
CA VAL A 53 -6.27 -24.07 -15.63
C VAL A 53 -7.09 -24.88 -14.61
N SER A 54 -8.15 -25.56 -15.06
CA SER A 54 -8.97 -26.43 -14.19
C SER A 54 -8.17 -27.55 -13.53
N SER A 55 -7.16 -28.10 -14.24
CA SER A 55 -6.28 -29.14 -13.69
C SER A 55 -5.44 -28.61 -12.52
N TYR A 56 -4.91 -27.38 -12.64
CA TYR A 56 -4.19 -26.73 -11.54
C TYR A 56 -5.12 -26.39 -10.38
N LEU A 57 -6.29 -25.81 -10.64
CA LEU A 57 -7.25 -25.45 -9.60
C LEU A 57 -7.70 -26.67 -8.79
N SER A 58 -7.96 -27.80 -9.46
CA SER A 58 -8.29 -29.07 -8.80
C SER A 58 -7.14 -29.57 -7.91
N TYR A 59 -5.90 -29.47 -8.40
CA TYR A 59 -4.71 -29.84 -7.63
C TYR A 59 -4.52 -28.95 -6.39
N TRP A 60 -4.79 -27.65 -6.47
CA TRP A 60 -4.67 -26.72 -5.36
C TRP A 60 -5.87 -26.72 -4.41
N LYS A 61 -7.04 -27.18 -4.88
CA LYS A 61 -8.20 -27.49 -4.04
C LYS A 61 -7.88 -28.60 -3.06
N SER A 62 -7.25 -29.68 -3.53
CA SER A 62 -6.83 -30.79 -2.65
C SER A 62 -5.83 -30.38 -1.55
N ARG A 63 -5.14 -29.25 -1.72
CA ARG A 63 -4.18 -28.67 -0.76
C ARG A 63 -4.75 -27.53 0.08
N GLY A 64 -6.03 -27.23 -0.12
CA GLY A 64 -6.77 -26.22 0.63
C GLY A 64 -6.34 -24.78 0.33
N TYR A 65 -5.84 -24.48 -0.87
CA TYR A 65 -5.55 -23.10 -1.30
C TYR A 65 -6.73 -22.45 -2.01
N VAL A 66 -7.55 -23.25 -2.68
CA VAL A 66 -8.74 -22.79 -3.40
C VAL A 66 -9.90 -23.71 -3.08
N ASP A 67 -11.11 -23.21 -3.23
CA ASP A 67 -12.31 -24.03 -3.24
C ASP A 67 -13.21 -23.62 -4.41
N TYR A 68 -14.26 -24.41 -4.62
CA TYR A 68 -15.19 -24.28 -5.72
C TYR A 68 -16.61 -24.40 -5.22
N ASP A 69 -17.38 -23.33 -5.42
CA ASP A 69 -18.79 -23.25 -5.06
C ASP A 69 -19.54 -22.38 -6.08
N LEU A 70 -20.82 -22.65 -6.29
CA LEU A 70 -21.70 -21.90 -7.21
C LEU A 70 -21.12 -21.69 -8.62
N GLY A 71 -20.30 -22.62 -9.11
CA GLY A 71 -19.68 -22.51 -10.44
C GLY A 71 -18.40 -21.67 -10.50
N MET A 72 -17.90 -21.22 -9.35
CA MET A 72 -16.81 -20.25 -9.23
C MET A 72 -15.69 -20.79 -8.35
N TRP A 73 -14.46 -20.49 -8.73
CA TRP A 73 -13.28 -20.74 -7.90
C TRP A 73 -13.02 -19.54 -7.01
N TYR A 74 -12.66 -19.77 -5.76
CA TYR A 74 -12.31 -18.74 -4.78
C TYR A 74 -11.17 -19.19 -3.89
N LEU A 75 -10.48 -18.24 -3.25
CA LEU A 75 -9.41 -18.52 -2.31
C LEU A 75 -9.98 -18.97 -0.96
N THR A 76 -9.35 -19.97 -0.35
CA THR A 76 -9.51 -20.23 1.09
C THR A 76 -8.64 -19.25 1.88
N PRO A 77 -8.77 -19.15 3.22
CA PRO A 77 -7.89 -18.29 4.02
C PRO A 77 -6.40 -18.56 3.78
N LYS A 78 -6.02 -19.84 3.66
CA LYS A 78 -4.65 -20.27 3.34
C LYS A 78 -4.20 -19.81 1.95
N GLY A 79 -5.09 -19.84 0.96
CA GLY A 79 -4.80 -19.34 -0.38
C GLY A 79 -4.66 -17.83 -0.45
N GLU A 80 -5.48 -17.13 0.31
CA GLU A 80 -5.46 -15.67 0.41
C GLU A 80 -4.15 -15.15 1.00
N ASP A 81 -3.70 -15.73 2.11
CA ASP A 81 -2.42 -15.38 2.73
C ASP A 81 -1.24 -15.61 1.77
N TYR A 82 -1.25 -16.74 1.05
CA TYR A 82 -0.24 -17.03 0.05
C TYR A 82 -0.28 -16.03 -1.12
N ALA A 83 -1.46 -15.78 -1.68
CA ALA A 83 -1.62 -14.85 -2.81
C ALA A 83 -1.22 -13.41 -2.44
N ARG A 84 -1.50 -12.98 -1.19
CA ARG A 84 -1.08 -11.68 -0.66
C ARG A 84 0.44 -11.57 -0.60
N GLN A 85 1.13 -12.58 -0.06
CA GLN A 85 2.60 -12.61 -0.01
C GLN A 85 3.23 -12.55 -1.41
N VAL A 86 2.68 -13.29 -2.36
CA VAL A 86 3.15 -13.26 -3.76
C VAL A 86 2.97 -11.87 -4.39
N ALA A 87 1.82 -11.24 -4.16
CA ALA A 87 1.54 -9.91 -4.68
C ALA A 87 2.43 -8.83 -4.06
N GLU A 88 2.75 -8.95 -2.77
CA GLU A 88 3.68 -8.07 -2.05
C GLU A 88 5.12 -8.24 -2.53
N ALA A 89 5.59 -9.48 -2.70
CA ALA A 89 6.93 -9.76 -3.22
C ALA A 89 7.18 -9.12 -4.60
N GLN A 90 6.17 -9.12 -5.48
CA GLN A 90 6.26 -8.44 -6.78
C GLN A 90 6.32 -6.91 -6.67
N ARG A 91 5.77 -6.31 -5.61
CA ARG A 91 5.90 -4.87 -5.35
C ARG A 91 7.29 -4.53 -4.85
N ASP A 92 7.85 -5.36 -3.98
CA ASP A 92 9.19 -5.19 -3.45
C ASP A 92 10.25 -5.32 -4.54
N GLU A 93 10.11 -6.28 -5.47
CA GLU A 93 10.98 -6.41 -6.65
C GLU A 93 10.98 -5.11 -7.49
N ARG A 94 9.80 -4.57 -7.81
CA ARG A 94 9.69 -3.29 -8.55
C ARG A 94 10.31 -2.14 -7.78
N PHE A 95 10.08 -2.06 -6.47
CA PHE A 95 10.67 -1.01 -5.63
C PHE A 95 12.20 -1.08 -5.65
N ASN A 96 12.77 -2.28 -5.57
CA ASN A 96 14.21 -2.51 -5.64
C ASN A 96 14.80 -2.12 -6.99
N GLU A 97 14.09 -2.37 -8.11
CA GLU A 97 14.49 -1.89 -9.43
C GLU A 97 14.55 -0.35 -9.51
N PHE A 98 13.53 0.33 -8.96
CA PHE A 98 13.52 1.79 -8.90
C PHE A 98 14.61 2.35 -7.99
N MET A 99 14.89 1.70 -6.87
CA MET A 99 15.99 2.05 -5.98
C MET A 99 17.34 1.93 -6.69
N ALA A 100 17.58 0.83 -7.40
CA ALA A 100 18.79 0.62 -8.19
C ALA A 100 18.92 1.65 -9.32
N LEU A 101 17.81 2.01 -9.98
CA LEU A 101 17.78 3.05 -10.99
C LEU A 101 18.09 4.44 -10.40
N ALA A 102 17.51 4.79 -9.26
CA ALA A 102 17.78 6.05 -8.57
C ALA A 102 19.25 6.16 -8.16
N GLN A 103 19.85 5.09 -7.63
CA GLN A 103 21.29 5.02 -7.32
C GLN A 103 22.15 5.22 -8.58
N ARG A 104 21.78 4.58 -9.70
CA ARG A 104 22.49 4.78 -10.97
C ARG A 104 22.42 6.21 -11.46
N LEU A 105 21.24 6.84 -11.41
CA LEU A 105 21.07 8.25 -11.80
C LEU A 105 21.94 9.18 -10.94
N MET A 106 21.94 8.98 -9.61
CA MET A 106 22.80 9.72 -8.68
C MET A 106 24.28 9.49 -8.95
N SER A 107 24.70 8.27 -9.29
CA SER A 107 26.10 7.96 -9.61
C SER A 107 26.54 8.45 -11.00
N SER A 108 25.61 8.55 -11.96
CA SER A 108 25.85 9.03 -13.31
C SER A 108 25.91 10.57 -13.41
N ALA A 109 25.46 11.28 -12.38
CA ALA A 109 25.64 12.71 -12.24
C ALA A 109 27.12 13.03 -11.94
N SER A 110 27.98 12.91 -12.95
CA SER A 110 29.37 13.35 -12.85
C SER A 110 29.42 14.88 -12.75
N GLN A 111 29.75 15.37 -11.56
CA GLN A 111 30.40 16.65 -11.26
C GLN A 111 30.04 17.84 -12.15
N THR A 112 28.98 18.56 -11.79
CA THR A 112 28.91 20.01 -12.08
C THR A 112 30.04 20.68 -11.30
N ARG A 113 31.17 20.93 -11.95
CA ARG A 113 32.35 21.63 -11.39
C ARG A 113 31.96 23.05 -10.95
N ASN A 114 31.65 23.22 -9.67
CA ASN A 114 31.69 24.53 -9.02
C ASN A 114 32.98 24.64 -8.22
N ASN A 115 33.91 25.45 -8.73
CA ASN A 115 35.18 25.76 -8.10
C ASN A 115 34.93 26.58 -6.81
N LYS A 116 35.12 25.97 -5.64
CA LYS A 116 35.57 26.66 -4.42
C LYS A 116 36.36 25.67 -3.55
N ARG A 117 37.70 25.79 -3.61
CA ARG A 117 38.66 25.29 -2.60
C ARG A 117 38.51 26.14 -1.32
N ALA A 118 38.83 25.74 -0.09
CA ALA A 118 39.58 24.62 0.54
C ALA A 118 38.93 24.37 1.94
N ARG A 119 39.15 23.33 2.76
CA ARG A 119 40.35 22.57 3.22
C ARG A 119 39.79 21.34 4.00
N ALA A 120 40.33 20.12 3.82
CA ALA A 120 41.13 19.32 4.79
C ALA A 120 40.43 19.11 6.17
N GLU A 121 40.23 17.91 6.74
CA GLU A 121 41.10 16.74 6.91
C GLU A 121 40.30 15.43 7.17
N GLU A 122 40.94 14.31 6.79
CA GLU A 122 41.03 12.95 7.37
C GLU A 122 39.84 12.16 8.00
N SER A 123 39.91 10.85 7.69
CA SER A 123 39.39 9.62 8.31
C SER A 123 38.81 9.71 9.73
N GLU A 124 37.80 8.95 10.15
CA GLU A 124 37.56 7.50 10.05
C GLU A 124 36.06 7.23 10.22
N GLY A 125 35.65 5.97 10.09
CA GLY A 125 34.25 5.54 10.12
C GLY A 125 33.47 5.84 11.40
N SER A 126 32.19 5.45 11.34
CA SER A 126 31.10 5.69 12.29
C SER A 126 30.04 6.62 11.69
N ASP A 127 28.78 6.27 11.92
CA ASP A 127 27.59 7.10 11.73
C ASP A 127 26.84 6.99 10.40
N VAL A 128 26.89 5.81 9.76
CA VAL A 128 25.68 5.32 9.06
C VAL A 128 24.68 4.82 10.11
N GLN A 129 24.22 5.79 10.87
CA GLN A 129 22.86 5.95 11.32
C GLN A 129 22.29 4.80 12.17
N SER A 130 22.71 4.82 13.42
CA SER A 130 21.89 4.64 14.63
C SER A 130 20.52 5.36 14.63
N PHE A 131 20.17 6.06 13.55
CA PHE A 131 18.87 6.68 13.29
C PHE A 131 17.74 5.65 13.07
N ILE A 132 17.99 4.52 12.38
CA ILE A 132 16.91 3.56 12.10
C ILE A 132 16.51 2.75 13.35
N ALA A 133 17.43 2.57 14.30
CA ALA A 133 17.18 1.79 15.52
C ALA A 133 16.38 2.55 16.60
N ASN A 134 16.29 3.88 16.52
CA ASN A 134 15.55 4.70 17.51
C ASN A 134 14.11 5.04 17.09
N LEU A 135 13.68 4.66 15.88
CA LEU A 135 12.34 4.98 15.38
C LEU A 135 11.25 3.98 15.79
N THR A 136 11.60 2.85 16.40
CA THR A 136 10.63 1.75 16.52
C THR A 136 9.90 1.58 17.83
N ASN A 137 10.14 2.29 18.94
CA ASN A 137 9.45 1.85 20.17
C ASN A 137 9.01 2.88 21.24
N LYS A 138 9.23 4.20 21.10
CA LYS A 138 8.74 5.15 22.13
C LYS A 138 8.17 6.50 21.65
N SER A 139 8.32 6.88 20.38
CA SER A 139 7.85 8.17 19.83
C SER A 139 6.44 8.16 19.24
N ASP A 140 5.88 6.98 18.93
CA ASP A 140 4.60 6.88 18.23
C ASP A 140 3.45 7.48 19.04
N LYS A 141 3.41 7.33 20.36
CA LYS A 141 2.34 7.92 21.18
C LYS A 141 2.31 9.45 21.10
N LYS A 142 3.46 10.12 21.21
CA LYS A 142 3.52 11.60 21.13
C LYS A 142 3.24 12.14 19.72
N GLN A 143 3.73 11.47 18.68
CA GLN A 143 3.44 11.89 17.30
C GLN A 143 1.98 11.62 16.91
N GLN A 144 1.40 10.53 17.40
CA GLN A 144 0.00 10.19 17.18
C GLN A 144 -0.92 11.13 17.97
N GLU A 145 -0.59 11.47 19.22
CA GLU A 145 -1.29 12.50 20.02
C GLU A 145 -1.28 13.87 19.32
N GLY A 146 -0.13 14.31 18.80
CA GLY A 146 -0.04 15.56 18.03
C GLY A 146 -0.87 15.53 16.74
N ARG A 147 -0.89 14.40 16.01
CA ARG A 147 -1.71 14.27 14.80
C ARG A 147 -3.21 14.23 15.10
N VAL A 148 -3.62 13.60 16.20
CA VAL A 148 -5.02 13.58 16.66
C VAL A 148 -5.48 14.99 17.02
N SER A 149 -4.66 15.77 17.74
CA SER A 149 -4.95 17.18 18.04
C SER A 149 -5.06 18.04 16.78
N ASN A 150 -4.15 17.86 15.81
CA ASN A 150 -4.19 18.58 14.54
C ASN A 150 -5.43 18.23 13.72
N ALA A 151 -5.81 16.95 13.69
CA ALA A 151 -7.00 16.48 13.01
C ALA A 151 -8.28 17.06 13.63
N ALA A 152 -8.36 17.14 14.97
CA ALA A 152 -9.47 17.77 15.67
C ALA A 152 -9.56 19.28 15.40
N CYS A 153 -8.42 19.98 15.35
CA CYS A 153 -8.36 21.41 15.00
C CYS A 153 -8.84 21.65 13.55
N VAL A 154 -8.36 20.86 12.59
CA VAL A 154 -8.81 20.96 11.19
C VAL A 154 -10.31 20.66 11.05
N LEU A 155 -10.83 19.70 11.80
CA LEU A 155 -12.27 19.41 11.83
C LEU A 155 -13.08 20.60 12.33
N GLN A 156 -12.64 21.28 13.40
CA GLN A 156 -13.31 22.48 13.90
C GLN A 156 -13.33 23.61 12.86
N LEU A 157 -12.23 23.83 12.15
CA LEU A 157 -12.13 24.85 11.11
C LEU A 157 -12.95 24.53 9.84
N LEU A 158 -13.27 23.26 9.63
CA LEU A 158 -14.10 22.80 8.52
C LEU A 158 -15.59 22.67 8.87
N LYS A 159 -15.95 22.73 10.16
CA LYS A 159 -17.31 22.48 10.65
C LYS A 159 -18.38 23.34 9.96
N ASP A 160 -18.08 24.60 9.67
CA ASP A 160 -19.04 25.52 9.02
C ASP A 160 -19.09 25.38 7.49
N LYS A 161 -18.18 24.59 6.90
CA LYS A 161 -18.07 24.41 5.43
C LYS A 161 -18.60 23.06 4.96
N VAL A 162 -18.88 22.16 5.88
CA VAL A 162 -19.14 20.74 5.64
C VAL A 162 -20.50 20.39 6.23
N THR A 163 -21.33 19.65 5.52
CA THR A 163 -22.62 19.15 6.05
C THR A 163 -22.40 17.95 6.98
N ASP A 164 -23.42 17.53 7.73
CA ASP A 164 -23.31 16.37 8.64
C ASP A 164 -22.84 15.11 7.89
N GLU A 165 -23.42 14.84 6.72
CA GLU A 165 -23.05 13.70 5.85
C GLU A 165 -21.62 13.81 5.30
N GLU A 166 -21.20 15.00 4.88
CA GLU A 166 -19.84 15.21 4.38
C GLU A 166 -18.81 15.16 5.53
N SER A 167 -19.24 15.49 6.75
CA SER A 167 -18.40 15.48 7.94
C SER A 167 -17.96 14.07 8.30
N GLU A 168 -18.80 13.06 8.06
CA GLU A 168 -18.43 11.65 8.20
C GLU A 168 -17.27 11.27 7.27
N VAL A 169 -17.33 11.69 6.01
CA VAL A 169 -16.29 11.45 5.02
C VAL A 169 -14.98 12.14 5.42
N VAL A 170 -15.06 13.39 5.86
CA VAL A 170 -13.89 14.17 6.32
C VAL A 170 -13.30 13.58 7.61
N MET A 171 -14.14 13.14 8.55
CA MET A 171 -13.72 12.49 9.79
C MET A 171 -12.93 11.22 9.52
N GLU A 172 -13.37 10.38 8.57
CA GLU A 172 -12.65 9.15 8.24
C GLU A 172 -11.30 9.45 7.58
N LEU A 173 -11.24 10.43 6.67
CA LEU A 173 -9.98 10.89 6.07
C LEU A 173 -9.01 11.44 7.13
N LEU A 174 -9.52 12.18 8.12
CA LEU A 174 -8.74 12.72 9.24
C LEU A 174 -8.26 11.63 10.21
N SER A 175 -9.12 10.65 10.49
CA SER A 175 -8.80 9.46 11.28
C SER A 175 -7.67 8.66 10.62
N HIS A 176 -7.75 8.47 9.31
CA HIS A 176 -6.69 7.84 8.52
C HIS A 176 -5.38 8.62 8.58
N TYR A 177 -5.43 9.94 8.40
CA TYR A 177 -4.25 10.79 8.55
C TYR A 177 -3.64 10.70 9.95
N SER A 178 -4.48 10.67 10.99
CA SER A 178 -4.01 10.59 12.38
C SER A 178 -3.29 9.27 12.66
N LYS A 179 -3.80 8.16 12.12
CA LYS A 179 -3.24 6.82 12.31
C LYS A 179 -1.99 6.57 11.45
N TYR A 180 -2.00 6.98 10.18
CA TYR A 180 -0.98 6.57 9.21
C TYR A 180 -0.10 7.73 8.70
N GLY A 181 -0.48 8.98 8.97
CA GLY A 181 0.22 10.17 8.44
C GLY A 181 -0.03 10.42 6.94
N VAL A 182 -0.92 9.67 6.31
CA VAL A 182 -1.19 9.74 4.86
C VAL A 182 -2.41 10.64 4.60
N THR A 183 -2.27 11.62 3.71
CA THR A 183 -3.30 12.63 3.42
C THR A 183 -4.30 12.22 2.34
N TYR A 184 -4.34 10.94 1.97
CA TYR A 184 -5.22 10.41 0.93
C TYR A 184 -5.67 8.98 1.25
N MET A 185 -6.79 8.58 0.65
CA MET A 185 -7.35 7.23 0.68
C MET A 185 -7.94 6.87 -0.68
N TYR A 186 -8.13 5.58 -0.95
CA TYR A 186 -8.90 5.14 -2.12
C TYR A 186 -10.40 5.14 -1.81
N VAL A 187 -11.24 5.43 -2.81
CA VAL A 187 -12.71 5.47 -2.64
C VAL A 187 -13.23 4.12 -2.15
N ASP A 188 -12.69 3.01 -2.67
CA ASP A 188 -13.11 1.66 -2.26
C ASP A 188 -12.84 1.42 -0.75
N GLN A 189 -11.68 1.87 -0.27
CA GLN A 189 -11.32 1.78 1.16
C GLN A 189 -12.23 2.67 2.03
N LEU A 190 -12.58 3.84 1.51
CA LEU A 190 -13.44 4.80 2.20
C LEU A 190 -14.89 4.27 2.27
N ALA A 191 -15.37 3.64 1.18
CA ALA A 191 -16.67 2.99 1.11
C ALA A 191 -16.78 1.83 2.10
N GLU A 192 -15.75 0.97 2.16
CA GLU A 192 -15.71 -0.16 3.08
C GLU A 192 -15.74 0.28 4.55
N ARG A 193 -14.97 1.30 4.91
CA ARG A 193 -14.90 1.79 6.30
C ARG A 193 -16.17 2.51 6.74
N LEU A 194 -16.75 3.32 5.86
CA LEU A 194 -18.00 4.02 6.12
C LEU A 194 -19.22 3.09 5.97
N LYS A 195 -19.04 1.87 5.43
CA LYS A 195 -20.12 0.97 5.00
C LYS A 195 -21.15 1.69 4.13
N ALA A 196 -20.65 2.61 3.30
CA ALA A 196 -21.47 3.51 2.51
C ALA A 196 -21.64 2.99 1.08
N ASP A 197 -22.77 3.33 0.47
CA ASP A 197 -22.99 3.09 -0.94
C ASP A 197 -21.97 3.88 -1.79
N TYR A 198 -21.41 3.23 -2.81
CA TYR A 198 -20.34 3.79 -3.63
C TYR A 198 -20.81 5.02 -4.43
N GLU A 199 -22.05 5.01 -4.91
CA GLU A 199 -22.61 6.14 -5.66
C GLU A 199 -22.87 7.33 -4.75
N TRP A 200 -23.43 7.08 -3.57
CA TRP A 200 -23.59 8.09 -2.53
C TRP A 200 -22.24 8.72 -2.14
N LEU A 201 -21.22 7.89 -1.88
CA LEU A 201 -19.89 8.36 -1.49
C LEU A 201 -19.25 9.22 -2.59
N LEU A 202 -19.35 8.80 -3.86
CA LEU A 202 -18.84 9.60 -4.97
C LEU A 202 -19.52 10.96 -5.10
N ARG A 203 -20.84 11.06 -4.83
CA ARG A 203 -21.53 12.36 -4.81
C ARG A 203 -20.96 13.24 -3.70
N ARG A 204 -20.87 12.75 -2.46
CA ARG A 204 -20.33 13.50 -1.32
C ARG A 204 -18.87 13.92 -1.53
N VAL A 205 -18.03 13.06 -2.10
CA VAL A 205 -16.64 13.38 -2.41
C VAL A 205 -16.54 14.47 -3.50
N ARG A 206 -17.43 14.46 -4.50
CA ARG A 206 -17.50 15.53 -5.51
C ARG A 206 -18.00 16.85 -4.91
N ASP A 207 -18.95 16.80 -3.99
CA ASP A 207 -19.42 17.98 -3.26
C ASP A 207 -18.28 18.60 -2.45
N LEU A 208 -17.51 17.78 -1.71
CA LEU A 208 -16.29 18.18 -1.01
C LEU A 208 -15.20 18.72 -1.96
N GLN A 209 -15.10 18.18 -3.17
CA GLN A 209 -14.18 18.66 -4.20
C GLN A 209 -14.57 20.06 -4.67
N SER A 210 -15.86 20.31 -4.92
CA SER A 210 -16.36 21.62 -5.34
C SER A 210 -16.10 22.71 -4.29
N LYS A 211 -16.11 22.33 -3.02
CA LYS A 211 -15.76 23.18 -1.87
C LYS A 211 -14.24 23.37 -1.69
N GLY A 212 -13.43 22.71 -2.52
CA GLY A 212 -11.98 22.77 -2.45
C GLY A 212 -11.41 22.14 -1.18
N ILE A 213 -12.11 21.17 -0.57
CA ILE A 213 -11.67 20.46 0.65
C ILE A 213 -10.85 19.23 0.27
N VAL A 214 -11.28 18.51 -0.75
CA VAL A 214 -10.60 17.33 -1.28
C VAL A 214 -10.23 17.51 -2.75
N TYR A 215 -9.24 16.75 -3.21
CA TYR A 215 -8.98 16.51 -4.62
C TYR A 215 -9.29 15.05 -4.95
N ILE A 216 -9.76 14.82 -6.16
CA ILE A 216 -9.98 13.49 -6.72
C ILE A 216 -8.90 13.25 -7.77
N TYR A 217 -8.20 12.12 -7.65
CA TYR A 217 -7.25 11.65 -8.64
C TYR A 217 -7.67 10.26 -9.10
N THR A 218 -7.94 10.11 -10.40
CA THR A 218 -8.35 8.82 -10.97
C THR A 218 -7.13 8.13 -11.56
N ASP A 219 -6.75 6.99 -10.99
CA ASP A 219 -5.73 6.11 -11.54
C ASP A 219 -6.40 5.01 -12.39
N PRO A 220 -6.06 4.85 -13.69
CA PRO A 220 -6.64 3.81 -14.53
C PRO A 220 -6.44 2.38 -14.03
N ARG A 221 -5.46 2.13 -13.16
CA ARG A 221 -5.09 0.80 -12.65
C ARG A 221 -5.51 0.56 -11.21
N LEU A 222 -5.55 1.60 -10.39
CA LEU A 222 -5.77 1.51 -8.94
C LEU A 222 -7.08 2.14 -8.47
N GLY A 223 -7.85 2.75 -9.38
CA GLY A 223 -9.12 3.36 -9.07
C GLY A 223 -9.01 4.81 -8.58
N ILE A 224 -10.04 5.26 -7.87
CA ILE A 224 -10.19 6.68 -7.50
C ILE A 224 -9.52 6.91 -6.14
N ARG A 225 -8.61 7.89 -6.10
CA ARG A 225 -7.95 8.38 -4.89
C ARG A 225 -8.55 9.73 -4.48
N VAL A 226 -8.86 9.87 -3.20
CA VAL A 226 -9.36 11.09 -2.57
C VAL A 226 -8.36 11.55 -1.55
N GLY A 227 -7.96 12.82 -1.59
CA GLY A 227 -7.06 13.37 -0.58
C GLY A 227 -7.34 14.83 -0.29
N PHE A 228 -6.74 15.36 0.77
CA PHE A 228 -6.91 16.75 1.16
C PHE A 228 -6.29 17.71 0.13
N SER A 229 -7.05 18.72 -0.24
CA SER A 229 -6.59 19.79 -1.12
C SER A 229 -5.45 20.60 -0.48
N LYS A 230 -4.80 21.46 -1.28
CA LYS A 230 -3.74 22.34 -0.76
C LYS A 230 -4.22 23.28 0.33
N SER A 231 -5.46 23.77 0.27
CA SER A 231 -6.03 24.66 1.28
C SER A 231 -6.16 23.96 2.63
N VAL A 232 -6.64 22.71 2.65
CA VAL A 232 -6.74 21.95 3.90
C VAL A 232 -5.36 21.53 4.42
N LYS A 233 -4.40 21.23 3.53
CA LYS A 233 -3.00 21.00 3.91
C LYS A 233 -2.36 22.19 4.61
N GLU A 234 -2.74 23.41 4.25
CA GLU A 234 -2.29 24.61 4.94
C GLU A 234 -2.94 24.73 6.34
N LEU A 235 -4.20 24.34 6.50
CA LEU A 235 -4.85 24.29 7.83
C LEU A 235 -4.14 23.31 8.77
N PHE A 236 -3.67 22.17 8.27
CA PHE A 236 -2.85 21.26 9.08
C PHE A 236 -1.55 21.90 9.59
N ARG A 237 -0.95 22.83 8.85
CA ARG A 237 0.24 23.58 9.29
C ARG A 237 -0.12 24.64 10.34
N GLN A 238 -1.26 25.30 10.18
CA GLN A 238 -1.75 26.27 11.16
C GLN A 238 -2.08 25.60 12.50
N CYS A 239 -2.60 24.37 12.47
CA CYS A 239 -2.89 23.57 13.65
C CYS A 239 -1.66 22.88 14.26
N GLN A 240 -0.45 22.97 13.66
CA GLN A 240 0.79 22.39 14.21
C GLN A 240 1.47 23.25 15.30
N HIS A 241 0.79 24.32 15.76
CA HIS A 241 1.25 25.22 16.80
C HIS A 241 0.62 24.92 18.17
#